data_AF-A0A5K1ATF1-F1
#
_entry.id   AF-A0A5K1ATF1-F1
#
_cell.length_a   1.000
_cell.length_b   1.000
_cell.length_c   1.000
_cell.angle_alpha   90.00
_cell.angle_beta   90.00
_cell.angle_gamma   90.00
#
_symmetry.space_group_name_H-M   'P 1'
#
loop_
_entity.id
_entity.type
_entity.pdbx_description
1 polymer ?
#
loop_
_entity_poly.entity_id
_entity_poly.type
_entity_poly.pdbx_seq_one_letter_code
_entity_poly.pdbx_strand_id
1 'polypeptide(L)'
;MYWTPLMDHYFISLMVEEVRKGTKIDNTFNKHGWNRMERAFQQRFGTHFHRDYLRNRLKTLRKQYNVIKSVCEYRGFGWNRETQMITATDESLWDEYTK
;
A
#
# COMPACT_ATOMS: atom_id res chain seq x y z
N MET A 1 14.76 3.66 -11.15
CA MET A 1 13.63 4.62 -11.18
C MET A 1 13.13 4.83 -9.76
N TYR A 2 12.88 6.08 -9.37
CA TYR A 2 12.39 6.42 -8.04
C TYR A 2 10.86 6.39 -8.02
N TRP A 3 10.28 5.60 -7.11
CA TRP A 3 8.83 5.51 -6.94
C TRP A 3 8.34 6.72 -6.13
N THR A 4 7.31 7.41 -6.60
CA THR A 4 6.80 8.62 -5.94
C THR A 4 5.55 8.35 -5.09
N PRO A 5 5.25 9.19 -4.08
CA PRO A 5 3.99 9.07 -3.33
C PRO A 5 2.74 9.15 -4.23
N LEU A 6 2.78 9.98 -5.28
CA LEU A 6 1.69 10.07 -6.26
C LEU A 6 1.45 8.73 -6.99
N MET A 7 2.53 8.01 -7.31
CA MET A 7 2.46 6.68 -7.91
C MET A 7 1.86 5.66 -6.94
N ASP A 8 2.20 5.74 -5.64
CA ASP A 8 1.57 4.88 -4.62
C ASP A 8 0.08 5.12 -4.54
N HIS A 9 -0.34 6.38 -4.36
CA HIS A 9 -1.76 6.71 -4.25
C HIS A 9 -2.54 6.21 -5.46
N TYR A 10 -2.02 6.44 -6.67
CA TYR A 10 -2.67 5.94 -7.88
C TYR A 10 -2.71 4.41 -7.94
N PHE A 11 -1.59 3.74 -7.66
CA PHE A 11 -1.55 2.28 -7.69
C PHE A 11 -2.48 1.66 -6.64
N ILE A 12 -2.54 2.22 -5.43
CA ILE A 12 -3.46 1.82 -4.37
C ILE A 12 -4.91 2.00 -4.83
N SER A 13 -5.24 3.12 -5.49
CA SER A 13 -6.58 3.34 -6.01
C SER A 13 -7.00 2.28 -7.05
N LEU A 14 -6.09 1.91 -7.95
CA LEU A 14 -6.31 0.84 -8.93
C LEU A 14 -6.51 -0.51 -8.23
N MET A 15 -5.70 -0.83 -7.23
CA MET A 15 -5.86 -2.05 -6.44
C MET A 15 -7.23 -2.11 -5.75
N VAL A 16 -7.67 -1.03 -5.14
CA VAL A 16 -9.00 -0.94 -4.50
C VAL A 16 -10.12 -1.16 -5.51
N GLU A 17 -10.01 -0.56 -6.70
CA GLU A 17 -10.99 -0.75 -7.78
C GLU A 17 -11.06 -2.22 -8.23
N GLU A 18 -9.90 -2.85 -8.43
CA GLU A 18 -9.83 -4.26 -8.85
C GLU A 18 -10.33 -5.23 -7.76
N VAL A 19 -10.15 -4.90 -6.47
CA VAL A 19 -10.78 -5.63 -5.36
C VAL A 19 -12.31 -5.52 -5.43
N ARG A 20 -12.85 -4.31 -5.67
CA ARG A 20 -14.31 -4.09 -5.80
C ARG A 20 -14.90 -4.86 -6.98
N LYS A 21 -14.13 -5.07 -8.05
CA LYS A 21 -14.51 -5.89 -9.21
C LYS A 21 -14.42 -7.40 -8.96
N GLY A 22 -14.04 -7.85 -7.77
CA GLY A 22 -13.92 -9.27 -7.43
C GLY A 22 -12.74 -9.98 -8.09
N THR A 23 -11.71 -9.24 -8.52
CA THR A 23 -10.58 -9.83 -9.26
C THR A 23 -9.40 -10.21 -8.38
N LYS A 24 -9.53 -9.98 -7.08
CA LYS A 24 -8.58 -10.41 -6.05
C LYS A 24 -8.74 -11.93 -5.83
N ILE A 25 -7.63 -12.64 -5.92
CA ILE A 25 -7.51 -14.06 -5.58
C ILE A 25 -6.51 -14.17 -4.43
N ASP A 26 -6.98 -14.60 -3.27
CA ASP A 26 -6.21 -14.71 -2.03
C ASP A 26 -5.43 -13.42 -1.71
N ASN A 27 -4.12 -13.50 -1.92
CA ASN A 27 -3.12 -12.50 -1.61
C ASN A 27 -2.68 -11.71 -2.84
N THR A 28 -3.32 -11.88 -3.99
CA THR A 28 -2.94 -11.22 -5.25
C THR A 28 -4.16 -10.93 -6.12
N PHE A 29 -3.91 -10.46 -7.34
CA PHE A 29 -4.92 -10.24 -8.37
C PHE A 29 -4.81 -11.31 -9.45
N ASN A 30 -5.93 -11.63 -10.10
CA ASN A 30 -5.94 -12.52 -11.26
C ASN A 30 -5.27 -11.86 -12.48
N LYS A 31 -5.09 -12.62 -13.57
CA LYS A 31 -4.44 -12.12 -14.80
C LYS A 31 -5.14 -10.88 -15.37
N HIS A 32 -6.47 -10.83 -15.36
CA HIS A 32 -7.23 -9.69 -15.87
C HIS A 32 -7.05 -8.43 -15.03
N GLY A 33 -7.07 -8.56 -13.69
CA GLY A 33 -6.82 -7.45 -12.78
C GLY A 33 -5.41 -6.88 -12.98
N TRP A 34 -4.39 -7.74 -13.06
CA TRP A 34 -3.03 -7.29 -13.36
C TRP A 34 -2.90 -6.60 -14.71
N ASN A 35 -3.50 -7.15 -15.78
CA ASN A 35 -3.47 -6.52 -17.10
C ASN A 35 -4.08 -5.11 -17.07
N ARG A 36 -5.21 -4.93 -16.37
CA ARG A 36 -5.88 -3.62 -16.27
C ARG A 36 -5.05 -2.62 -15.46
N MET A 37 -4.53 -3.03 -14.31
CA MET A 37 -3.68 -2.16 -13.49
C MET A 37 -2.42 -1.74 -14.24
N GLU A 38 -1.74 -2.68 -14.90
CA GLU A 38 -0.55 -2.41 -15.69
C GLU A 38 -0.83 -1.41 -16.82
N ARG A 39 -1.88 -1.63 -17.61
CA ARG A 39 -2.26 -0.74 -18.71
C ARG A 39 -2.61 0.66 -18.20
N ALA A 40 -3.41 0.77 -17.14
CA ALA A 40 -3.80 2.05 -16.57
C ALA A 40 -2.59 2.81 -16.00
N PHE A 41 -1.69 2.09 -15.31
CA PHE A 41 -0.47 2.67 -14.76
C PHE A 41 0.48 3.16 -15.86
N GLN A 42 0.67 2.36 -16.91
CA GLN A 42 1.51 2.75 -18.05
C GLN A 42 0.94 3.95 -18.82
N GLN A 43 -0.38 4.02 -18.98
CA GLN A 43 -1.04 5.17 -19.61
C GLN A 43 -0.78 6.47 -18.85
N ARG A 44 -0.68 6.41 -17.51
CA ARG A 44 -0.48 7.59 -16.67
C ARG A 44 0.98 7.98 -16.47
N PHE A 45 1.88 7.00 -16.33
CA PHE A 45 3.26 7.26 -15.90
C PHE A 45 4.34 6.79 -16.89
N GLY A 46 3.97 6.04 -17.93
CA GLY A 46 4.87 5.59 -19.00
C GLY A 46 4.95 4.08 -19.16
N THR A 47 5.30 3.63 -20.36
CA THR A 47 5.25 2.22 -20.79
C THR A 47 6.32 1.31 -20.16
N HIS A 48 7.32 1.88 -19.50
CA HIS A 48 8.38 1.13 -18.81
C HIS A 48 7.93 0.51 -17.48
N PHE A 49 6.75 0.88 -16.97
CA PHE A 49 6.16 0.29 -15.77
C PHE A 49 5.49 -1.05 -16.08
N HIS A 50 6.29 -2.11 -16.16
CA HIS A 50 5.81 -3.46 -16.34
C HIS A 50 5.26 -4.07 -15.05
N ARG A 51 4.46 -5.13 -15.19
CA ARG A 51 3.84 -5.86 -14.08
C ARG A 51 4.78 -6.19 -12.93
N ASP A 52 6.02 -6.57 -13.22
CA ASP A 52 6.96 -6.98 -12.18
C ASP A 52 7.36 -5.82 -11.27
N TYR A 53 7.43 -4.59 -11.80
CA TYR A 53 7.62 -3.39 -10.99
C TYR A 53 6.43 -3.15 -10.05
N LEU A 54 5.20 -3.30 -10.57
CA LEU A 54 3.97 -3.15 -9.78
C LEU A 54 3.85 -4.25 -8.71
N ARG A 55 4.19 -5.49 -9.04
CA ARG A 55 4.22 -6.60 -8.08
C ARG A 55 5.26 -6.37 -6.99
N ASN A 56 6.45 -5.90 -7.35
CA ASN A 56 7.47 -5.57 -6.38
C ASN A 56 6.98 -4.46 -5.43
N ARG A 57 6.33 -3.42 -5.98
CA ARG A 57 5.75 -2.37 -5.15
C ARG A 57 4.64 -2.87 -4.22
N LEU A 58 3.76 -3.74 -4.71
CA LEU A 58 2.74 -4.37 -3.87
C LEU A 58 3.37 -5.11 -2.68
N LYS A 59 4.49 -5.82 -2.87
CA LYS A 59 5.21 -6.44 -1.76
C LYS A 59 5.70 -5.41 -0.74
N THR A 60 6.29 -4.30 -1.21
CA THR A 60 6.73 -3.20 -0.33
C THR A 60 5.57 -2.59 0.46
N LEU A 61 4.46 -2.27 -0.20
CA LEU A 61 3.28 -1.69 0.43
C LEU A 61 2.67 -2.63 1.48
N ARG A 62 2.64 -3.95 1.22
CA ARG A 62 2.18 -4.93 2.22
C ARG A 62 3.09 -5.00 3.43
N LYS A 63 4.40 -4.95 3.24
CA LYS A 63 5.35 -4.92 4.37
C LYS A 63 5.11 -3.68 5.23
N GLN A 64 4.99 -2.50 4.62
CA GLN A 64 4.68 -1.25 5.32
C GLN A 64 3.35 -1.32 6.08
N TYR A 65 2.30 -1.82 5.41
CA TYR A 65 1.00 -2.02 6.05
C TYR A 65 1.08 -2.96 7.26
N ASN A 66 1.79 -4.07 7.15
CA ASN A 66 1.93 -5.03 8.26
C ASN A 66 2.66 -4.41 9.46
N VAL A 67 3.70 -3.61 9.21
CA VAL A 67 4.40 -2.87 10.29
C VAL A 67 3.44 -1.88 10.95
N ILE A 68 2.78 -1.02 10.16
CA ILE A 68 1.81 -0.05 10.69
C ILE A 68 0.71 -0.75 11.49
N LYS A 69 0.14 -1.83 10.94
CA LYS A 69 -0.88 -2.62 11.61
C LYS A 69 -0.39 -3.17 12.95
N SER A 70 0.83 -3.71 13.00
CA SER A 70 1.40 -4.24 14.25
C SER A 70 1.60 -3.17 15.32
N VAL A 71 1.97 -1.95 14.92
CA VAL A 71 2.10 -0.82 15.85
C VAL A 71 0.72 -0.38 16.34
N CYS A 72 -0.26 -0.23 15.44
CA CYS A 72 -1.62 0.16 15.81
C CYS A 72 -2.38 -0.90 16.62
N GLU A 73 -1.92 -2.15 16.65
CA GLU A 73 -2.46 -3.20 17.53
C GLU A 73 -1.95 -3.06 18.98
N TYR A 74 -0.87 -2.30 19.20
CA TYR A 74 -0.37 -1.98 20.54
C TYR A 74 -1.27 -0.93 21.21
N ARG A 75 -1.59 -1.11 22.50
CA ARG A 75 -2.50 -0.21 23.22
C ARG A 75 -1.95 1.22 23.21
N GLY A 76 -2.82 2.18 22.92
CA GLY A 76 -2.46 3.59 22.88
C GLY A 76 -1.90 4.08 21.54
N PHE A 77 -1.67 3.19 20.56
CA PHE A 77 -1.36 3.61 19.19
C PHE A 77 -2.60 3.61 18.31
N GLY A 78 -2.61 4.51 17.33
CA GLY A 78 -3.67 4.68 16.35
C GLY A 78 -3.13 5.14 15.00
N TRP A 79 -4.00 5.20 14.01
CA TRP A 79 -3.68 5.71 12.68
C TRP A 79 -4.45 6.99 12.38
N ASN A 80 -3.73 8.08 12.15
CA ASN A 80 -4.32 9.32 11.69
C ASN A 80 -4.51 9.26 10.16
N ARG A 81 -5.77 9.28 9.73
CA ARG A 81 -6.14 9.20 8.31
C ARG A 81 -5.81 10.47 7.52
N GLU A 82 -5.76 11.63 8.17
CA GLU A 82 -5.49 12.93 7.55
C GLU A 82 -3.99 13.10 7.27
N THR A 83 -3.17 12.82 8.28
CA THR A 83 -1.70 12.95 8.16
C THR A 83 -1.04 11.71 7.58
N GLN A 84 -1.77 10.59 7.48
CA GLN A 84 -1.24 9.28 7.10
C GLN A 84 -0.06 8.85 7.98
N MET A 85 -0.16 9.12 9.29
CA MET A 85 0.87 8.81 10.28
C MET A 85 0.31 7.99 11.44
N ILE A 86 1.19 7.23 12.09
CA ILE A 86 0.91 6.59 13.36
C ILE A 86 0.88 7.67 14.44
N THR A 87 -0.15 7.65 15.28
CA THR A 87 -0.29 8.54 16.44
C THR A 87 -0.27 7.71 17.71
N ALA A 88 0.31 8.25 18.78
CA ALA A 88 0.26 7.66 20.12
C ALA A 88 -0.60 8.56 21.02
N THR A 89 -1.31 7.96 21.99
CA THR A 89 -2.07 8.70 23.01
C THR A 89 -1.16 9.36 24.04
N ASP A 90 0.06 8.83 24.20
CA ASP A 90 1.10 9.35 25.07
C ASP A 90 2.45 9.18 24.34
N GLU A 91 3.32 10.19 24.42
CA GLU A 91 4.63 10.21 23.76
C GLU A 91 5.57 9.13 24.31
N SER A 92 5.43 8.77 25.59
CA SER A 92 6.22 7.72 26.26
C SER A 92 5.98 6.31 25.71
N LEU A 93 4.88 6.08 24.97
CA LEU A 93 4.59 4.79 24.35
C LEU A 93 5.58 4.44 23.24
N TRP A 94 6.18 5.45 22.58
CA TRP A 94 7.22 5.19 21.57
C TRP A 94 8.48 4.60 22.19
N ASP A 95 8.85 5.03 23.39
CA ASP A 95 10.01 4.50 24.14
C ASP A 95 9.75 3.08 24.67
N GLU A 96 8.51 2.77 25.05
CA GLU A 96 8.12 1.41 25.47
C GLU A 96 8.08 0.43 24.29
N TYR A 97 7.61 0.87 23.12
CA TYR A 97 7.56 0.03 21.92
C TYR A 97 8.95 -0.25 21.31
N THR A 98 9.93 0.63 21.54
CA THR A 98 11.29 0.52 20.96
C THR A 98 12.32 -0.15 21.88
N LYS A 99 11.93 -0.50 23.11
CA LYS A 99 12.70 -1.35 24.04
C LYS A 99 12.55 -2.83 23.72
#